data_AF-A0A917PDW5-F1
#
_entry.id   AF-A0A917PDW5-F1
#
_cell.length_a   1.000
_cell.length_b   1.000
_cell.length_c   1.000
_cell.angle_alpha   90.00
_cell.angle_beta   90.00
_cell.angle_gamma   90.00
#
_symmetry.space_group_name_H-M   'P 1'
#
loop_
_entity.id
_entity.type
_entity.pdbx_description
1 polymer ?
#
loop_
_entity_poly.entity_id
_entity_poly.type
_entity_poly.pdbx_seq_one_letter_code
_entity_poly.pdbx_strand_id
1 'polypeptide(L)'
;MSQNTVAEIMAEHGLQGRKPPRRRRSLTRPGKRKAAPDLVRRKFDAIAPDVLWWGDMTEIDTGEGTLYLASVHDAFSRRALGYAMGERHDAGQRRSAQRQRYGRPSLTAPTQHAKERTST
;
A
#
# COMPACT_ATOMS: atom_id res chain seq x y z
N MET A 1 -23.25 3.00 40.71
CA MET A 1 -21.98 3.62 40.26
C MET A 1 -22.18 4.04 38.82
N SER A 2 -22.42 5.33 38.56
CA SER A 2 -22.61 5.82 37.19
C SER A 2 -21.23 6.10 36.56
N GLN A 3 -21.14 6.08 35.23
CA GLN A 3 -19.86 6.30 34.55
C GLN A 3 -19.21 7.66 34.87
N ASN A 4 -19.98 8.64 35.36
CA ASN A 4 -19.47 9.96 35.71
C ASN A 4 -18.72 10.01 37.04
N THR A 5 -18.95 9.07 37.97
CA THR A 5 -18.28 9.10 39.28
C THR A 5 -16.76 8.96 39.14
N VAL A 6 -16.28 8.13 38.21
CA VAL A 6 -14.84 7.97 37.95
C VAL A 6 -14.25 9.25 37.35
N ALA A 7 -14.98 9.91 36.45
CA ALA A 7 -14.54 11.15 35.82
C ALA A 7 -14.45 12.32 36.83
N GLU A 8 -15.42 12.43 37.75
CA GLU A 8 -15.39 13.42 38.84
C GLU A 8 -14.18 13.22 39.77
N ILE A 9 -13.94 12.00 40.22
CA ILE A 9 -12.80 11.68 41.11
C ILE A 9 -11.47 11.95 40.41
N MET A 10 -11.37 11.64 39.10
CA MET A 10 -10.18 11.96 38.33
C MET A 10 -9.97 13.48 38.22
N ALA A 11 -11.03 14.27 38.04
CA ALA A 11 -10.96 15.73 37.97
C ALA A 11 -10.56 16.36 39.32
N GLU A 12 -11.13 15.89 40.44
CA GLU A 12 -10.80 16.34 41.79
C GLU A 12 -9.31 16.17 42.12
N HIS A 13 -8.71 15.07 41.68
CA HIS A 13 -7.30 14.77 41.90
C HIS A 13 -6.37 15.26 40.79
N GLY A 14 -6.88 16.01 39.79
CA GLY A 14 -6.08 16.48 38.66
C GLY A 14 -5.49 15.35 37.80
N LEU A 15 -6.11 14.17 37.82
CA LEU A 15 -5.69 12.99 37.08
C LEU A 15 -6.33 12.95 35.70
N GLN A 16 -5.54 12.60 34.70
CA GLN A 16 -6.01 12.38 33.33
C GLN A 16 -5.62 11.00 32.83
N GLY A 17 -6.46 10.44 31.94
CA GLY A 17 -6.16 9.17 31.29
C GLY A 17 -4.85 9.24 30.51
N ARG A 18 -3.84 8.48 30.93
CA ARG A 18 -2.57 8.40 30.22
C ARG A 18 -2.72 7.54 28.98
N LYS A 19 -2.84 8.15 27.80
CA LYS A 19 -2.71 7.44 26.52
C LYS A 19 -1.23 7.38 26.14
N PRO A 20 -0.57 6.20 26.19
CA PRO A 20 0.81 6.10 25.75
C PRO A 20 0.90 6.50 24.26
N PRO A 21 1.95 7.23 23.85
CA PRO A 21 2.13 7.57 22.44
C PRO A 21 2.18 6.28 21.64
N ARG A 22 1.43 6.25 20.54
CA ARG A 22 1.37 5.07 19.66
C ARG A 22 2.75 4.89 19.02
N ARG A 23 3.56 4.02 19.60
CA ARG A 23 4.91 3.74 19.12
C ARG A 23 4.79 2.99 17.79
N ARG A 24 4.89 3.71 16.67
CA ARG A 24 5.03 3.06 15.35
C ARG A 24 6.35 2.29 15.38
N ARG A 25 6.29 0.97 15.54
CA ARG A 25 7.43 0.11 15.19
C ARG A 25 7.68 0.34 13.70
N SER A 26 8.84 0.87 13.34
CA SER A 26 9.31 0.73 11.97
C SER A 26 9.51 -0.76 11.75
N LEU A 27 8.61 -1.38 10.98
CA LEU A 27 8.70 -2.80 10.62
C LEU A 27 9.85 -3.06 9.64
N THR A 28 10.42 -2.01 9.07
CA THR A 28 11.48 -2.08 8.06
C THR A 28 12.76 -1.48 8.64
N ARG A 29 13.82 -2.30 8.69
CA ARG A 29 15.20 -1.81 8.85
C ARG A 29 15.73 -1.46 7.44
N PRO A 30 16.38 -0.31 7.24
CA PRO A 30 17.02 -0.01 5.97
C PRO A 30 18.01 -1.12 5.61
N GLY A 31 17.77 -1.82 4.51
CA GLY A 31 18.70 -2.82 4.00
C GLY A 31 19.98 -2.16 3.49
N LYS A 32 21.07 -2.93 3.35
CA LYS A 32 22.34 -2.46 2.77
C LYS A 32 22.26 -2.16 1.25
N ARG A 33 21.16 -2.53 0.60
CA ARG A 33 20.97 -2.35 -0.86
C ARG A 33 20.69 -0.89 -1.17
N LYS A 34 21.24 -0.39 -2.29
CA LYS A 34 20.92 0.96 -2.79
C LYS A 34 19.43 1.06 -3.04
N ALA A 35 18.83 2.16 -2.59
CA ALA A 35 17.43 2.46 -2.86
C ALA A 35 17.18 2.49 -4.37
N ALA A 36 16.00 2.04 -4.79
CA ALA A 36 15.57 2.18 -6.18
C ALA A 36 15.50 3.67 -6.55
N PRO A 37 15.82 4.05 -7.80
CA PRO A 37 15.68 5.42 -8.25
C PRO A 37 14.22 5.86 -8.16
N ASP A 38 13.98 7.04 -7.60
CA ASP A 38 12.65 7.65 -7.55
C ASP A 38 12.30 8.24 -8.91
N LEU A 39 11.70 7.42 -9.75
CA LEU A 39 11.33 7.78 -11.12
C LEU A 39 10.23 8.85 -11.19
N VAL A 40 9.44 8.98 -10.12
CA VAL A 40 8.30 9.90 -10.05
C VAL A 40 8.58 11.14 -9.18
N ARG A 41 9.76 11.21 -8.57
CA ARG A 41 10.19 12.31 -7.68
C ARG A 41 9.15 12.61 -6.59
N ARG A 42 8.54 11.57 -6.03
CA ARG A 42 7.41 11.62 -5.08
C ARG A 42 6.18 12.41 -5.55
N LYS A 43 6.02 12.64 -6.85
CA LYS A 43 4.82 13.23 -7.44
C LYS A 43 3.88 12.10 -7.87
N PHE A 44 2.84 11.87 -7.07
CA PHE A 44 1.84 10.83 -7.34
C PHE A 44 0.58 11.38 -8.02
N ASP A 45 0.55 12.68 -8.32
CA ASP A 45 -0.52 13.33 -9.05
C ASP A 45 -0.36 13.13 -10.56
N ALA A 46 -1.28 12.37 -11.15
CA ALA A 46 -1.35 12.15 -12.58
C ALA A 46 -2.27 13.20 -13.24
N ILE A 47 -1.89 13.67 -14.43
CA ILE A 47 -2.67 14.69 -15.18
C ILE A 47 -3.73 14.08 -16.11
N ALA A 48 -3.65 12.78 -16.39
CA ALA A 48 -4.52 12.04 -17.29
C ALA A 48 -4.51 10.54 -16.93
N PRO A 49 -5.52 9.76 -17.36
CA PRO A 49 -5.46 8.30 -17.30
C PRO A 49 -4.24 7.75 -18.05
N ASP A 50 -3.75 6.59 -17.62
CA ASP A 50 -2.73 5.79 -18.33
C ASP A 50 -1.31 6.39 -18.41
N VAL A 51 -1.00 7.42 -17.60
CA VAL A 51 0.33 8.07 -17.56
C VAL A 51 1.21 7.63 -16.39
N LEU A 52 0.58 7.33 -15.25
CA LEU A 52 1.26 6.95 -14.01
C LEU A 52 0.48 5.83 -13.32
N TRP A 53 1.18 4.74 -13.02
CA TRP A 53 0.60 3.58 -12.34
C TRP A 53 1.42 3.21 -11.12
N TRP A 54 0.72 2.64 -10.15
CA TRP A 54 1.31 2.05 -8.96
C TRP A 54 0.77 0.63 -8.80
N GLY A 55 1.51 -0.20 -8.09
CA GLY A 55 1.09 -1.57 -7.83
C GLY A 55 1.22 -1.90 -6.34
N ASP A 56 0.29 -2.70 -5.86
CA ASP A 56 0.32 -3.23 -4.50
C ASP A 56 0.66 -4.73 -4.50
N MET A 57 1.01 -5.21 -3.32
CA MET A 57 1.07 -6.63 -3.02
C MET A 57 0.43 -6.82 -1.65
N THR A 58 -0.69 -7.53 -1.63
CA THR A 58 -1.52 -7.69 -0.45
C THR A 58 -1.53 -9.14 -0.03
N GLU A 59 -1.30 -9.37 1.25
CA GLU A 59 -1.44 -10.67 1.90
C GLU A 59 -2.88 -10.77 2.44
N ILE A 60 -3.62 -11.77 1.99
CA ILE A 60 -5.01 -12.02 2.38
C ILE A 60 -5.02 -13.32 3.17
N ASP A 61 -5.30 -13.23 4.46
CA ASP A 61 -5.48 -14.40 5.29
C ASP A 61 -6.82 -15.06 4.97
N THR A 62 -6.78 -16.32 4.56
CA THR A 62 -7.97 -17.13 4.33
C THR A 62 -7.95 -18.28 5.33
N GLY A 63 -9.12 -18.81 5.71
CA GLY A 63 -9.20 -19.94 6.65
C GLY A 63 -8.46 -21.21 6.21
N GLU A 64 -8.04 -21.28 4.95
CA GLU A 64 -7.30 -22.39 4.33
C GLU A 64 -5.81 -22.06 4.11
N GLY A 65 -5.37 -20.86 4.48
CA GLY A 65 -4.02 -20.36 4.30
C GLY A 65 -3.95 -18.99 3.65
N THR A 66 -2.74 -18.49 3.45
CA THR A 66 -2.53 -17.14 2.97
C THR A 66 -2.56 -17.06 1.45
N LEU A 67 -3.36 -16.15 0.90
CA LEU A 67 -3.38 -15.81 -0.52
C LEU A 67 -2.66 -14.48 -0.76
N TYR A 68 -1.82 -14.42 -1.78
CA TYR A 68 -1.13 -13.20 -2.19
C TYR A 68 -1.77 -12.62 -3.44
N LEU A 69 -2.17 -11.35 -3.36
CA LEU A 69 -2.75 -10.57 -4.46
C LEU A 69 -1.77 -9.49 -4.90
N ALA A 70 -1.35 -9.53 -6.16
CA ALA A 70 -0.67 -8.43 -6.83
C ALA A 70 -1.68 -7.66 -7.67
N SER A 71 -1.83 -6.36 -7.46
CA SER A 71 -2.70 -5.53 -8.30
C SER A 71 -1.97 -4.28 -8.83
N VAL A 72 -2.46 -3.76 -9.95
CA VAL A 72 -1.92 -2.57 -10.62
C VAL A 72 -3.06 -1.58 -10.80
N HIS A 73 -2.84 -0.33 -10.39
CA HIS A 73 -3.84 0.73 -10.38
C HIS A 73 -3.37 1.94 -11.18
N ASP A 74 -4.34 2.60 -11.81
CA ASP A 74 -4.14 3.90 -12.44
C ASP A 74 -4.15 5.03 -11.40
N ALA A 75 -3.15 5.91 -11.42
CA ALA A 75 -3.04 6.98 -10.42
C ALA A 75 -4.08 8.08 -10.61
N PHE A 76 -4.57 8.31 -11.84
CA PHE A 76 -5.58 9.33 -12.13
C PHE A 76 -6.99 8.84 -11.81
N SER A 77 -7.40 7.74 -12.44
CA SER A 77 -8.77 7.22 -12.38
C SER A 77 -9.04 6.31 -11.19
N ARG A 78 -7.99 5.86 -10.47
CA ARG A 78 -8.07 4.86 -9.39
C ARG A 78 -8.64 3.50 -9.84
N ARG A 79 -8.71 3.27 -11.15
CA ARG A 79 -9.15 2.01 -11.75
C ARG A 79 -8.06 0.94 -11.59
N ALA A 80 -8.46 -0.27 -11.22
CA ALA A 80 -7.60 -1.44 -11.31
C ALA A 80 -7.36 -1.80 -12.78
N LEU A 81 -6.11 -1.77 -13.22
CA LEU A 81 -5.69 -2.09 -14.58
C LEU A 81 -5.47 -3.59 -14.78
N GLY A 82 -5.10 -4.30 -13.71
CA GLY A 82 -4.80 -5.73 -13.73
C GLY A 82 -4.50 -6.29 -12.36
N TYR A 83 -4.64 -7.60 -12.20
CA TYR A 83 -4.30 -8.31 -10.98
C TYR A 83 -3.82 -9.74 -11.25
N ALA A 84 -3.13 -10.33 -10.29
CA ALA A 84 -2.78 -11.75 -10.29
C ALA A 84 -2.75 -12.24 -8.83
N MET A 85 -3.17 -13.48 -8.61
CA MET A 85 -3.19 -14.09 -7.28
C MET A 85 -2.35 -15.37 -7.27
N GLY A 86 -1.92 -15.77 -6.08
CA GLY A 86 -1.39 -17.12 -5.86
C GLY A 86 -1.03 -17.37 -4.40
N GLU A 87 -0.77 -18.63 -4.09
CA GLU A 87 -0.55 -19.12 -2.72
C GLU A 87 0.81 -18.74 -2.13
N ARG A 88 1.72 -18.21 -2.96
CA ARG A 88 3.07 -17.81 -2.55
C ARG A 88 3.38 -16.40 -3.05
N HIS A 89 4.06 -15.60 -2.25
CA HIS A 89 4.60 -14.32 -2.70
C HIS A 89 5.66 -14.52 -3.81
N ASP A 90 5.30 -14.24 -5.07
CA ASP A 90 6.18 -14.43 -6.24
C ASP A 90 6.23 -13.18 -7.14
N ALA A 91 7.43 -12.90 -7.67
CA ALA A 91 7.64 -11.89 -8.71
C ALA A 91 6.89 -12.22 -10.02
N GLY A 92 6.56 -13.48 -10.26
CA GLY A 92 5.70 -13.92 -11.36
C GLY A 92 4.34 -13.23 -11.35
N GLN A 93 3.67 -13.19 -10.20
CA GLN A 93 2.35 -12.57 -10.05
C GLN A 93 2.37 -11.09 -10.40
N ARG A 94 3.38 -10.35 -9.92
CA ARG A 94 3.55 -8.92 -10.27
C ARG A 94 3.67 -8.70 -11.78
N ARG A 95 4.45 -9.54 -12.47
CA ARG A 95 4.61 -9.45 -13.93
C ARG A 95 3.30 -9.78 -14.65
N SER A 96 2.57 -10.79 -14.17
CA SER A 96 1.27 -11.18 -14.74
C SER A 96 0.21 -10.09 -14.56
N ALA A 97 0.13 -9.46 -13.38
CA ALA A 97 -0.76 -8.33 -13.12
C ALA A 97 -0.46 -7.13 -14.03
N GLN A 98 0.81 -6.84 -14.31
CA GLN A 98 1.21 -5.77 -15.21
C GLN A 98 0.90 -6.06 -16.70
N ARG A 99 0.83 -7.35 -17.08
CA ARG A 99 0.53 -7.78 -18.45
C ARG A 99 -0.97 -7.84 -18.73
N GLN A 100 -1.77 -8.22 -17.75
CA GLN A 100 -3.23 -8.22 -17.83
C GLN A 100 -3.71 -6.77 -17.78
N ARG A 101 -3.89 -6.13 -18.94
CA ARG A 101 -4.46 -4.79 -19.01
C ARG A 101 -5.90 -4.88 -19.46
N TYR A 102 -6.82 -4.62 -18.55
CA TYR A 102 -8.24 -4.58 -18.85
C TYR A 102 -8.62 -3.19 -19.40
N GLY A 103 -9.18 -3.15 -20.62
CA GLY A 103 -9.77 -1.97 -21.26
C GLY A 103 -8.77 -1.00 -21.91
N ARG A 104 -8.71 -1.01 -23.26
CA ARG A 104 -7.97 -0.04 -24.09
C ARG A 104 -8.98 0.72 -24.97
N PRO A 105 -8.84 2.04 -25.20
CA PRO A 105 -7.87 2.62 -26.16
C PRO A 105 -7.12 3.83 -25.54
N SER A 106 -5.97 4.34 -25.97
CA SER A 106 -5.13 4.26 -27.17
C SER A 106 -3.67 4.59 -26.78
N LEU A 107 -2.74 4.32 -27.70
CA LEU A 107 -1.31 4.60 -27.62
C LEU A 107 -1.04 6.11 -27.66
N THR A 108 -0.42 6.69 -26.63
CA THR A 108 0.72 7.65 -26.69
C THR A 108 0.87 8.39 -25.36
N ALA A 109 1.59 7.81 -24.41
CA ALA A 109 2.32 8.58 -23.41
C ALA A 109 3.47 7.70 -22.89
N PRO A 110 4.67 8.23 -22.65
CA PRO A 110 5.74 7.48 -22.02
C PRO A 110 5.30 7.14 -20.60
N THR A 111 4.88 5.89 -20.38
CA THR A 111 4.45 5.45 -19.06
C THR A 111 5.64 5.46 -18.11
N GLN A 112 5.53 6.22 -17.03
CA GLN A 112 6.47 6.14 -15.92
C GLN A 112 6.01 5.04 -14.97
N HIS A 113 6.64 3.87 -15.08
CA HIS A 113 6.45 2.78 -14.12
C HIS A 113 7.32 3.05 -12.89
N ALA A 114 6.71 3.33 -11.74
CA ALA A 114 7.40 3.25 -10.46
C ALA A 114 7.68 1.77 -10.15
N LYS A 115 8.82 1.26 -10.63
CA LYS A 115 9.24 -0.12 -10.40
C LYS A 115 9.99 -0.22 -9.07
N GLU A 116 9.28 -0.45 -7.98
CA GLU A 116 9.94 -0.91 -6.76
C GLU A 116 10.47 -2.33 -7.00
N ARG A 117 11.80 -2.47 -7.01
CA ARG A 117 12.47 -3.78 -7.16
C ARG A 117 12.32 -4.55 -5.85
N THR A 118 11.53 -5.61 -5.88
CA THR A 118 11.41 -6.57 -4.77
C THR A 118 12.75 -7.25 -4.51
N SER A 119 13.15 -7.24 -3.25
CA SER A 119 14.32 -7.92 -2.70
C SER A 119 14.00 -9.42 -2.57
N THR A 120 14.72 -10.30 -3.25
CA THR A 120 14.99 -11.66 -2.75
C THR A 120 15.93 -11.57 -1.57
#